data_AF-Q6TAB9-F1
#
_entry.id   AF-Q6TAB9-F1
#
_cell.length_a   1.000
_cell.length_b   1.000
_cell.length_c   1.000
_cell.angle_alpha   90.00
_cell.angle_beta   90.00
_cell.angle_gamma   90.00
#
_symmetry.space_group_name_H-M   'P 1'
#
loop_
_entity.id
_entity.type
_entity.pdbx_description
1 polymer ?
#
loop_
_entity_poly.entity_id
_entity_poly.type
_entity_poly.pdbx_seq_one_letter_code
_entity_poly.pdbx_strand_id
1 'polypeptide(L)'
;RTLEKLQAVAEEIEWTTGSCVKIVQADFTKEDIYDHIKEKLEGLEIGILVNNVGMLPSLLPSHFLNTPGEIQSLIHCNVTSVV
;
A
#
# COMPACT_ATOMS: atom_id res chain seq x y z
N ARG A 1 -2.72 -3.86 5.05
CA ARG A 1 -3.90 -4.67 4.60
C ARG A 1 -3.66 -6.13 5.00
N THR A 2 -4.69 -6.95 5.14
CA THR A 2 -4.52 -8.37 5.50
C THR A 2 -4.23 -9.21 4.25
N LEU A 3 -3.48 -10.29 4.40
CA LEU A 3 -3.07 -11.14 3.28
C LEU A 3 -4.28 -11.83 2.63
N GLU A 4 -5.25 -12.24 3.45
CA GLU A 4 -6.45 -12.95 3.03
C GLU A 4 -7.30 -12.09 2.08
N LYS A 5 -7.41 -10.79 2.36
CA LYS A 5 -8.11 -9.85 1.47
C LYS A 5 -7.39 -9.67 0.13
N LEU A 6 -6.06 -9.69 0.14
CA LEU A 6 -5.27 -9.60 -1.09
C LEU A 6 -5.42 -10.86 -1.93
N GLN A 7 -5.44 -12.04 -1.29
CA GLN A 7 -5.65 -13.33 -1.95
C GLN A 7 -7.02 -13.40 -2.62
N ALA A 8 -8.09 -13.06 -1.90
CA ALA A 8 -9.45 -13.07 -2.44
C ALA A 8 -9.60 -12.15 -3.67
N VAL A 9 -9.03 -10.95 -3.63
CA VAL A 9 -9.07 -10.01 -4.76
C VAL A 9 -8.19 -10.46 -5.92
N ALA A 10 -7.03 -11.08 -5.65
CA ALA A 10 -6.18 -11.64 -6.69
C ALA A 10 -6.92 -12.73 -7.47
N GLU A 11 -7.54 -13.68 -6.77
CA GLU A 11 -8.35 -14.75 -7.38
C GLU A 11 -9.47 -14.17 -8.27
N GLU A 12 -10.17 -13.13 -7.79
CA GLU A 12 -11.22 -12.45 -8.56
C GLU A 12 -10.69 -11.82 -9.86
N ILE A 13 -9.53 -11.14 -9.80
CA ILE A 13 -8.90 -10.52 -10.97
C ILE A 13 -8.43 -11.57 -11.97
N GLU A 14 -7.75 -12.63 -11.49
CA GLU A 14 -7.26 -13.71 -12.35
C GLU A 14 -8.43 -14.41 -13.07
N TRP A 15 -9.51 -14.71 -12.34
CA TRP A 15 -10.72 -15.30 -12.90
C TRP A 15 -11.39 -14.41 -13.95
N THR A 16 -11.49 -13.11 -13.68
CA THR A 16 -12.24 -12.17 -14.53
C THR A 16 -11.48 -11.76 -15.78
N THR A 17 -10.15 -11.70 -15.70
CA THR A 17 -9.31 -11.13 -16.77
C THR A 17 -8.43 -12.16 -17.48
N GLY A 18 -8.20 -13.34 -16.87
CA GLY A 18 -7.22 -14.32 -17.33
C GLY A 18 -5.76 -13.87 -17.18
N SER A 19 -5.52 -12.72 -16.54
CA SER A 19 -4.17 -12.21 -16.26
C SER A 19 -3.61 -12.86 -14.99
N CYS A 20 -2.28 -12.93 -14.85
CA CYS A 20 -1.64 -13.38 -13.61
C CYS A 20 -1.54 -12.23 -12.61
N VAL A 21 -1.78 -12.51 -11.33
CA VAL A 21 -1.67 -11.53 -10.24
C VAL A 21 -0.60 -11.95 -9.25
N LYS A 22 0.35 -11.05 -8.98
CA LYS A 22 1.36 -11.23 -7.94
C LYS A 22 1.03 -10.35 -6.74
N ILE A 23 0.92 -10.97 -5.56
CA ILE A 23 0.67 -10.26 -4.31
C ILE A 23 2.00 -9.89 -3.65
N VAL A 24 2.12 -8.63 -3.23
CA VAL A 24 3.18 -8.15 -2.35
C VAL A 24 2.53 -7.47 -1.15
N GLN A 25 2.69 -8.03 0.04
CA GLN A 25 2.14 -7.44 1.25
C GLN A 25 3.14 -6.43 1.82
N ALA A 26 2.71 -5.18 1.97
CA ALA A 26 3.51 -4.11 2.55
C ALA A 26 2.69 -3.28 3.54
N ASP A 27 3.37 -2.71 4.51
CA ASP A 27 2.83 -1.76 5.49
C ASP A 27 3.51 -0.41 5.32
N PHE A 28 2.83 0.50 4.62
CA PHE A 28 3.35 1.82 4.26
C PHE A 28 3.50 2.78 5.45
N THR A 29 3.16 2.35 6.67
CA THR A 29 3.53 3.10 7.89
C THR A 29 4.99 2.89 8.31
N LYS A 30 5.67 1.91 7.72
CA LYS A 30 7.07 1.54 8.00
C LYS A 30 8.01 2.00 6.90
N GLU A 31 9.26 2.27 7.27
CA GLU A 31 10.30 2.76 6.35
C GLU A 31 11.06 1.62 5.64
N ASP A 32 11.09 0.41 6.21
CA ASP A 32 11.91 -0.73 5.78
C ASP A 32 11.25 -1.62 4.71
N ILE A 33 10.18 -1.14 4.06
CA ILE A 33 9.39 -1.95 3.13
C ILE A 33 9.95 -2.00 1.70
N TYR A 34 10.77 -1.02 1.30
CA TYR A 34 11.14 -0.86 -0.12
C TYR A 34 12.11 -1.91 -0.62
N ASP A 35 13.01 -2.40 0.23
CA ASP A 35 13.91 -3.49 -0.13
C ASP A 35 13.13 -4.77 -0.43
N HIS A 36 12.11 -5.06 0.38
CA HIS A 36 11.20 -6.18 0.14
C HIS A 36 10.41 -6.01 -1.17
N ILE A 37 9.84 -4.82 -1.40
CA ILE A 37 9.08 -4.56 -2.63
C ILE A 37 9.99 -4.70 -3.86
N LYS A 38 11.21 -4.14 -3.80
CA LYS A 38 12.21 -4.23 -4.87
C LYS A 38 12.56 -5.67 -5.20
N GLU A 39 12.83 -6.50 -4.20
CA GLU A 39 13.08 -7.94 -4.37
C GLU A 39 11.89 -8.63 -5.07
N LYS A 40 10.66 -8.31 -4.67
CA LYS A 40 9.46 -8.92 -5.29
C LYS A 40 9.17 -8.43 -6.70
N LEU A 41 9.65 -7.26 -7.09
CA LEU A 41 9.49 -6.72 -8.45
C LEU A 41 10.63 -7.11 -9.39
N GLU A 42 11.68 -7.77 -8.89
CA GLU A 42 12.83 -8.16 -9.70
C GLU A 42 12.41 -9.00 -10.93
N GLY A 43 12.93 -8.62 -12.09
CA GLY A 43 12.64 -9.28 -13.37
C GLY A 43 11.29 -8.94 -14.00
N LEU A 44 10.45 -8.10 -13.37
CA LEU A 44 9.19 -7.65 -13.95
C LEU A 44 9.39 -6.33 -14.72
N GLU A 45 8.80 -6.23 -15.92
CA GLU A 45 8.71 -4.97 -16.67
C GLU A 45 7.48 -4.19 -16.19
N ILE A 46 7.69 -3.12 -15.43
CA ILE A 46 6.60 -2.32 -14.84
C ILE A 46 6.24 -1.17 -15.79
N GLY A 47 5.07 -1.26 -16.44
CA GLY A 47 4.56 -0.22 -17.33
C GLY A 47 3.72 0.87 -16.64
N ILE A 48 3.06 0.54 -15.52
CA ILE A 48 2.17 1.46 -14.80
C ILE A 48 2.39 1.32 -13.29
N LEU A 49 2.52 2.44 -12.60
CA LEU A 49 2.52 2.53 -11.15
C LEU A 49 1.31 3.35 -10.69
N VAL A 50 0.50 2.77 -9.81
CA VAL A 50 -0.62 3.47 -9.17
C VAL A 50 -0.37 3.53 -7.67
N ASN A 51 -0.04 4.70 -7.14
CA ASN A 51 0.05 4.90 -5.70
C ASN A 51 -1.32 5.26 -5.12
N ASN A 52 -2.09 4.23 -4.76
CA ASN A 52 -3.43 4.39 -4.17
C ASN A 52 -3.46 4.06 -2.67
N VAL A 53 -2.30 3.99 -2.01
CA VAL A 53 -2.25 3.75 -0.57
C VAL A 53 -2.49 5.07 0.15
N GLY A 54 -3.32 5.04 1.18
CA GLY A 54 -3.60 6.23 1.97
C GLY A 54 -4.21 5.88 3.33
N MET A 55 -3.96 6.75 4.30
CA MET A 55 -4.49 6.69 5.65
C MET A 55 -5.02 8.05 6.09
N LEU A 56 -6.17 8.05 6.75
CA LEU A 56 -6.73 9.27 7.34
C LEU A 56 -6.34 9.38 8.81
N PRO A 57 -6.02 10.59 9.30
CA PRO A 57 -5.77 10.84 10.72
C PRO A 57 -6.99 10.52 11.59
N SER A 58 -8.18 10.82 11.08
CA SER A 58 -9.45 10.63 11.76
C SER A 58 -10.56 10.44 10.73
N LEU A 59 -11.63 9.74 11.12
CA LEU A 59 -12.82 9.57 10.27
C LEU A 59 -13.59 10.88 10.06
N LEU A 60 -13.58 11.75 11.07
CA LEU A 60 -14.21 13.07 11.02
C LEU A 60 -13.14 14.15 10.78
N PRO A 61 -13.45 15.22 10.03
CA PRO A 61 -12.54 16.35 9.90
C PRO A 61 -12.16 16.91 11.28
N SER A 62 -10.86 17.08 11.50
CA SER A 62 -10.33 17.64 12.74
C SER A 62 -9.12 18.53 12.44
N HIS A 63 -8.78 19.44 13.35
CA HIS A 63 -7.52 20.18 13.24
C HIS A 63 -6.36 19.20 13.36
N PHE A 64 -5.33 19.36 12.52
CA PHE A 64 -4.19 18.46 12.44
C PHE A 64 -3.51 18.21 13.80
N LEU A 65 -3.32 19.25 14.61
CA LEU A 65 -2.70 19.14 15.95
C LEU A 65 -3.62 18.51 17.02
N ASN A 66 -4.91 18.32 16.70
CA ASN A 66 -5.89 17.73 17.61
C ASN A 66 -6.15 16.26 17.32
N THR A 67 -5.52 15.68 16.29
CA THR A 67 -5.66 14.26 15.99
C THR A 67 -4.84 13.44 16.99
N PRO A 68 -5.46 12.55 17.78
CA PRO A 68 -4.72 11.59 18.58
C PRO A 68 -4.20 10.49 17.65
N GLY A 69 -2.90 10.49 17.37
CA GLY A 69 -2.30 9.47 16.50
C GLY A 69 -0.82 9.67 16.22
N GLU A 70 -0.21 8.64 15.64
CA GLU A 70 1.16 8.66 15.15
C GLU A 70 1.22 9.45 13.84
N ILE A 71 1.40 10.78 13.93
CA ILE A 71 1.57 11.67 12.78
C ILE A 71 2.64 11.14 11.81
N GLN A 72 3.70 10.53 12.35
CA GLN A 72 4.76 9.91 11.57
C GLN A 72 4.23 8.83 10.62
N SER A 73 3.34 7.95 11.10
CA SER A 73 2.73 6.88 10.31
C SER A 73 1.86 7.44 9.18
N LEU A 74 1.21 8.59 9.38
CA LEU A 74 0.50 9.30 8.31
C LEU A 74 1.44 9.89 7.27
N ILE A 75 2.56 10.48 7.71
CA ILE A 75 3.59 11.02 6.81
C ILE A 75 4.22 9.90 5.99
N HIS A 76 4.61 8.79 6.62
CA HIS A 76 5.17 7.63 5.94
C HIS A 76 4.23 7.09 4.87
N CYS A 77 2.97 6.87 5.25
CA CYS A 77 1.98 6.27 4.38
C CYS A 77 1.60 7.17 3.19
N ASN A 78 1.40 8.47 3.44
CA ASN A 78 0.81 9.37 2.44
C ASN A 78 1.82 10.26 1.72
N VAL A 79 3.05 10.45 2.24
CA VAL A 79 4.03 11.40 1.72
C VAL A 79 5.34 10.72 1.36
N THR A 80 5.98 10.04 2.31
CA THR A 80 7.30 9.42 2.10
C THR A 80 7.23 8.23 1.14
N SER A 81 6.05 7.63 0.97
CA SER A 81 5.79 6.53 0.03
C SER A 81 5.96 6.85 -1.45
N VAL A 82 6.22 8.11 -1.79
CA VAL A 82 6.23 8.63 -3.17
C VAL A 82 7.59 9.19 -3.59
N VAL A 83 8.62 9.04 -2.77
CA VAL A 83 9.93 9.68 -3.01
C VAL A 83 10.97 8.70 -3.51
#